data_AF-A0A3D5ZRD3-F1
#
_entry.id   AF-A0A3D5ZRD3-F1
#
_cell.length_a   1.000
_cell.length_b   1.000
_cell.length_c   1.000
_cell.angle_alpha   90.00
_cell.angle_beta   90.00
_cell.angle_gamma   90.00
#
_symmetry.space_group_name_H-M   'P 1'
#
loop_
_entity.id
_entity.type
_entity.pdbx_description
1 polymer ?
#
loop_
_entity_poly.entity_id
_entity_poly.type
_entity_poly.pdbx_seq_one_letter_code
_entity_poly.pdbx_strand_id
1 'polypeptide(L)' 'MVTRKEDTSRRVARRKYEEKNKELRKEKSANFQTMVPRELFEEINAFLTEKGITKVEFIKKAYEIMKKEG' A
#
# COMPACT_ATOMS: atom_id res chain seq x y z
N MET A 1 -5.02 27.06 12.66
CA MET A 1 -3.80 26.32 13.05
C MET A 1 -4.23 24.96 13.57
N VAL A 2 -3.73 23.84 13.06
CA VAL A 2 -4.07 22.51 13.60
C VAL A 2 -3.42 22.40 14.98
N THR A 3 -4.22 22.44 16.04
CA THR A 3 -3.76 22.26 17.42
C THR A 3 -3.22 20.84 17.58
N ARG A 4 -1.91 20.72 17.76
CA ARG A 4 -1.28 19.41 17.99
C ARG A 4 -1.68 18.93 19.37
N LYS A 5 -2.10 17.66 19.45
CA LYS A 5 -2.34 17.01 20.74
C LYS A 5 -1.04 17.01 21.56
N GLU A 6 -1.14 17.09 22.88
CA GLU A 6 0.01 17.15 23.79
C GLU A 6 1.04 16.04 23.56
N ASP A 7 2.31 16.33 23.77
CA ASP A 7 3.37 15.36 23.54
C ASP A 7 3.53 14.39 24.70
N THR A 8 2.85 13.25 24.59
CA THR A 8 3.16 12.05 25.39
C THR A 8 4.49 11.45 24.94
N SER A 9 5.23 10.77 25.83
CA SER A 9 6.50 10.09 25.50
C SER A 9 6.39 9.16 24.28
N ARG A 10 5.25 8.48 24.12
CA ARG A 10 4.97 7.62 22.95
C ARG A 10 4.90 8.39 21.63
N ARG A 11 4.35 9.61 21.62
CA ARG A 11 4.24 10.46 20.41
C ARG A 11 5.62 10.96 19.98
N VAL A 12 6.46 11.36 20.94
CA VAL A 12 7.85 11.78 20.69
C VAL A 12 8.66 10.64 20.08
N ALA A 13 8.58 9.44 20.66
CA ALA A 13 9.29 8.27 20.13
C ALA A 13 8.85 7.92 18.69
N ARG A 14 7.55 7.95 18.39
CA ARG A 14 7.04 7.70 17.02
C ARG A 14 7.50 8.74 16.02
N ARG A 15 7.56 10.04 16.39
CA ARG A 15 8.09 11.09 15.49
C ARG A 15 9.57 10.89 15.18
N LYS A 16 10.39 10.67 16.21
CA LYS A 16 11.83 10.40 16.02
C LYS A 16 12.08 9.18 15.13
N TYR A 17 11.29 8.12 15.32
CA TYR A 17 11.36 6.94 14.48
C TYR A 17 10.98 7.24 13.02
N GLU A 18 9.85 7.94 12.78
CA GLU A 18 9.43 8.31 11.44
C GLU A 18 10.41 9.27 10.77
N GLU A 19 10.92 10.29 11.45
CA GLU A 19 11.92 11.23 10.92
C GLU A 19 13.17 10.50 10.42
N LYS A 20 13.63 9.46 11.14
CA LYS A 20 14.79 8.66 10.75
C LYS A 20 14.50 7.68 9.60
N ASN A 21 13.30 7.09 9.55
CA ASN A 21 13.01 5.96 8.66
C ASN A 21 12.13 6.30 7.44
N LYS A 22 11.60 7.52 7.37
CA LYS A 22 10.65 7.94 6.33
C LYS A 22 11.21 7.77 4.92
N GLU A 23 12.46 8.19 4.69
CA GLU A 23 13.08 8.09 3.36
C GLU A 23 13.37 6.64 2.98
N LEU A 24 13.97 5.86 3.89
CA LEU A 24 14.17 4.41 3.69
C LEU A 24 12.86 3.67 3.39
N ARG A 25 11.74 4.06 4.02
CA ARG A 25 10.43 3.45 3.75
C ARG A 25 9.92 3.77 2.36
N LYS A 26 10.08 5.03 1.91
CA LYS A 26 9.68 5.47 0.57
C LYS A 26 10.52 4.83 -0.53
N GLU A 27 11.82 4.68 -0.31
CA GLU A 27 12.73 4.01 -1.26
C GLU A 27 12.38 2.54 -1.43
N LYS A 28 12.04 1.85 -0.32
CA LYS A 28 11.77 0.41 -0.35
C LYS A 28 10.38 0.03 -0.86
N SER A 29 9.38 0.89 -0.67
CA SER A 29 7.99 0.50 -0.89
C SER A 29 7.08 1.69 -1.20
N ALA A 30 6.10 1.46 -2.07
CA ALA A 30 5.07 2.41 -2.45
C ALA A 30 3.69 1.74 -2.47
N ASN A 31 2.63 2.57 -2.46
CA ASN A 31 1.23 2.15 -2.51
C ASN A 31 0.51 3.00 -3.58
N PHE A 32 -0.38 2.38 -4.36
CA PHE A 32 -1.15 3.04 -5.41
C PHE A 32 -2.35 3.89 -4.90
N GLN A 33 -2.86 3.64 -3.69
CA GLN A 33 -3.98 4.36 -3.07
C GLN A 33 -5.25 4.53 -3.95
N THR A 34 -5.54 3.55 -4.80
CA THR A 34 -6.66 3.63 -5.76
C THR A 34 -7.98 3.18 -5.14
N MET A 35 -9.05 3.97 -5.33
CA MET A 35 -10.41 3.55 -5.00
C MET A 35 -11.00 2.72 -6.14
N VAL A 36 -11.67 1.63 -5.78
CA VAL A 36 -12.32 0.70 -6.71
C VAL A 36 -13.77 0.48 -6.24
N PRO A 37 -14.76 0.37 -7.14
CA PRO A 37 -16.13 0.01 -6.76
C PRO A 37 -16.18 -1.24 -5.89
N ARG A 38 -17.10 -1.29 -4.92
CA ARG A 38 -17.18 -2.37 -3.92
C ARG A 38 -17.37 -3.74 -4.59
N GLU A 39 -18.28 -3.83 -5.54
CA GLU A 39 -18.59 -5.06 -6.26
C GLU A 39 -17.35 -5.63 -6.97
N LEU A 40 -16.64 -4.77 -7.72
CA LEU A 40 -15.40 -5.15 -8.40
C LEU A 40 -14.30 -5.55 -7.42
N PHE A 41 -14.20 -4.87 -6.27
CA PHE A 41 -13.25 -5.26 -5.22
C PHE A 41 -13.56 -6.65 -4.66
N GLU A 42 -14.83 -6.96 -4.42
CA GLU A 42 -15.26 -8.27 -3.90
C GLU A 42 -15.02 -9.38 -4.92
N GLU A 43 -15.38 -9.16 -6.18
CA GLU A 43 -15.14 -10.10 -7.28
C GLU A 43 -13.66 -10.44 -7.43
N ILE A 44 -12.79 -9.42 -7.49
CA ILE A 44 -11.33 -9.62 -7.61
C ILE A 44 -10.80 -10.40 -6.40
N ASN A 45 -11.25 -10.08 -5.19
CA ASN A 45 -10.79 -10.81 -4.01
C ASN A 45 -11.22 -12.27 -4.02
N ALA A 46 -12.46 -12.56 -4.41
CA ALA A 46 -12.95 -13.94 -4.53
C ALA A 46 -12.11 -14.74 -5.52
N PHE A 47 -11.86 -14.18 -6.71
CA PHE A 47 -10.99 -14.79 -7.72
C PHE A 47 -9.58 -15.08 -7.20
N LEU A 48 -8.96 -14.10 -6.53
CA LEU A 48 -7.60 -14.25 -5.99
C LEU A 48 -7.52 -15.31 -4.89
N THR A 49 -8.54 -15.38 -4.04
CA THR A 49 -8.63 -16.41 -3.00
C THR A 49 -8.80 -17.80 -3.59
N GLU A 50 -9.67 -17.98 -4.60
CA GLU A 50 -9.88 -19.27 -5.27
C GLU A 50 -8.58 -19.79 -5.92
N LYS A 51 -7.81 -18.89 -6.53
CA LYS A 51 -6.54 -19.25 -7.20
C LYS A 51 -5.33 -19.30 -6.26
N GLY A 52 -5.47 -18.87 -5.01
CA GLY A 52 -4.36 -18.79 -4.05
C GLY A 52 -3.27 -17.79 -4.46
N ILE A 53 -3.63 -16.70 -5.13
CA ILE A 53 -2.69 -15.70 -5.67
C ILE A 53 -2.82 -14.39 -4.88
N THR A 54 -1.70 -13.71 -4.64
CA THR A 54 -1.72 -12.40 -3.99
C THR A 54 -2.06 -11.27 -4.98
N LYS A 55 -2.63 -10.17 -4.47
CA LYS A 55 -2.90 -8.95 -5.27
C LYS A 55 -1.62 -8.43 -5.96
N VAL A 56 -0.48 -8.52 -5.29
CA VAL A 56 0.81 -8.06 -5.82
C VAL A 56 1.25 -8.92 -7.00
N GLU A 57 1.14 -10.24 -6.89
CA GLU A 57 1.46 -11.15 -8.00
C GLU A 57 0.52 -10.95 -9.19
N PHE A 58 -0.77 -10.75 -8.93
CA PHE A 58 -1.75 -10.46 -9.96
C PHE A 58 -1.37 -9.20 -10.76
N ILE A 59 -1.07 -8.09 -10.06
CA ILE A 59 -0.66 -6.83 -10.69
C ILE A 59 0.66 -7.00 -11.47
N LYS A 60 1.65 -7.70 -10.92
CA LYS A 60 2.94 -7.95 -11.59
C LYS A 60 2.75 -8.74 -12.89
N LYS A 61 1.98 -9.83 -12.86
CA LYS A 61 1.68 -10.64 -14.05
C LYS A 61 0.95 -9.82 -15.11
N ALA A 62 -0.08 -9.08 -14.72
CA ALA A 62 -0.81 -8.21 -15.64
C ALA A 62 0.10 -7.17 -16.30
N TYR A 63 0.95 -6.49 -15.50
CA TYR A 63 1.94 -5.54 -16.03
C TYR A 63 2.94 -6.18 -16.99
N GLU A 64 3.46 -7.37 -16.68
CA GLU A 64 4.40 -8.07 -17.57
C GLU A 64 3.77 -8.51 -18.89
N ILE A 65 2.51 -8.95 -18.87
CA ILE A 65 1.76 -9.29 -20.09
C ILE A 65 1.55 -8.04 -20.94
N MET A 66 1.00 -6.97 -20.34
CA MET A 66 0.74 -5.72 -21.05
C MET A 66 2.01 -5.07 -21.60
N LYS A 67 3.14 -5.19 -20.90
CA LYS A 67 4.44 -4.67 -21.35
C LYS A 67 5.03 -5.47 -22.52
N LYS A 68 4.69 -6.75 -22.68
CA LYS A 68 5.19 -7.60 -23.78
C LYS A 68 4.32 -7.48 -25.04
N GLU A 69 3.06 -7.09 -24.87
CA GLU A 69 2.11 -6.91 -25.97
C GLU A 69 2.19 -5.52 -26.63
N GLY A 70 2.94 -4.58 -26.05
CA GLY A 70 3.23 -3.25 -26.61
C GLY A 70 4.70 -3.08 -27.00
#